data_AF-A0A7L2RY08-F1
#
_entry.id   AF-A0A7L2RY08-F1
#
_cell.length_a   1.000
_cell.length_b   1.000
_cell.length_c   1.000
_cell.angle_alpha   90.00
_cell.angle_beta   90.00
_cell.angle_gamma   90.00
#
_symmetry.space_group_name_H-M   'P 1'
#
loop_
_entity.id
_entity.type
_entity.pdbx_description
1 polymer ?
#
loop_
_entity_poly.entity_id
_entity_poly.type
_entity_poly.pdbx_seq_one_letter_code
_entity_poly.pdbx_strand_id
1 'polypeptide(L)'
;MKDEIAATVFFITKLVKKEDKLSKQKIEKFAARLTTILFEKYKNHWYLDNPTRGQAFRCIRINKQQARDPLLEQACVESDVDFNKLGLPKEMTLWVDPFEVSCRYGEKNQPFTIVRFDGGENPELPQLISFAVERAALDCHSGTSSDEESSSREPKAIPTVSNPNSVYQ
;
A
#
# COMPACT_ATOMS: atom_id res chain seq x y z
N MET A 1 -16.56 1.25 -7.81
CA MET A 1 -15.40 2.17 -7.95
C MET A 1 -15.44 3.35 -6.97
N LYS A 2 -16.55 4.12 -6.91
CA LYS A 2 -16.59 5.34 -6.11
C LYS A 2 -16.38 5.05 -4.62
N ASP A 3 -17.05 4.03 -4.11
CA ASP A 3 -17.03 3.68 -2.69
C ASP A 3 -15.67 3.12 -2.26
N GLU A 4 -15.03 2.32 -3.12
CA GLU A 4 -13.71 1.76 -2.91
C GLU A 4 -12.63 2.85 -2.90
N ILE A 5 -12.73 3.83 -3.81
CA ILE A 5 -11.85 5.01 -3.79
C ILE A 5 -12.09 5.83 -2.53
N ALA A 6 -13.35 6.09 -2.16
CA ALA A 6 -13.69 6.85 -0.97
C ALA A 6 -13.15 6.19 0.31
N ALA A 7 -13.32 4.87 0.45
CA ALA A 7 -12.78 4.10 1.57
C ALA A 7 -11.25 4.13 1.61
N THR A 8 -10.58 4.00 0.46
CA THR A 8 -9.12 4.10 0.34
C THR A 8 -8.62 5.46 0.80
N VAL A 9 -9.23 6.55 0.32
CA VAL A 9 -8.85 7.92 0.69
C VAL A 9 -9.15 8.19 2.16
N PHE A 10 -10.27 7.69 2.69
CA PHE A 10 -10.60 7.82 4.11
C PHE A 10 -9.59 7.07 4.99
N PHE A 11 -9.19 5.86 4.60
CA PHE A 11 -8.17 5.09 5.28
C PHE A 11 -6.82 5.82 5.32
N ILE A 12 -6.34 6.31 4.17
CA ILE A 12 -5.07 7.06 4.10
C ILE A 12 -5.15 8.34 4.93
N THR A 13 -6.23 9.11 4.83
CA THR A 13 -6.36 10.36 5.60
C THR A 13 -6.48 10.11 7.10
N LYS A 14 -7.00 8.96 7.53
CA LYS A 14 -6.98 8.55 8.94
C LYS A 14 -5.56 8.25 9.44
N LEU A 15 -4.71 7.60 8.63
CA LEU A 15 -3.28 7.43 8.94
C LEU A 15 -2.60 8.80 9.07
N VAL A 16 -2.81 9.69 8.09
CA VAL A 16 -2.22 11.03 8.09
C VAL A 16 -2.68 11.87 9.30
N LYS A 17 -3.96 11.78 9.68
CA LYS A 17 -4.49 12.47 10.87
C LYS A 17 -3.84 11.98 12.17
N LYS A 18 -3.51 10.70 12.27
CA LYS A 18 -2.89 10.11 13.47
C LYS A 18 -1.47 10.65 13.71
N GLU A 19 -0.78 11.04 12.64
CA GLU A 19 0.56 11.61 12.71
C GLU A 19 0.60 13.06 13.18
N ASP A 20 -0.54 13.76 13.14
CA ASP A 20 -0.74 15.12 13.65
C ASP A 20 0.28 16.17 13.15
N LYS A 21 0.82 15.97 11.94
CA LYS A 21 1.83 16.85 11.30
C LYS A 21 1.24 17.85 10.29
N LEU A 22 -0.04 17.71 9.95
CA LEU A 22 -0.71 18.48 8.90
C LEU A 22 -2.03 19.07 9.41
N SER A 23 -2.34 20.30 8.99
CA SER A 23 -3.63 20.92 9.31
C SER A 23 -4.78 20.20 8.61
N LYS A 24 -5.97 20.27 9.21
CA LYS A 24 -7.21 19.72 8.65
C LYS A 24 -7.44 20.15 7.20
N GLN A 25 -7.23 21.43 6.89
CA GLN A 25 -7.39 21.97 5.54
C GLN A 25 -6.40 21.35 4.53
N LYS A 26 -5.13 21.13 4.92
CA LYS A 26 -4.15 20.46 4.06
C LYS A 26 -4.53 19.00 3.80
N ILE A 27 -5.00 18.30 4.83
CA ILE A 27 -5.47 16.91 4.70
C ILE A 27 -6.69 16.82 3.78
N GLU A 28 -7.65 17.74 3.88
CA GLU A 28 -8.83 17.79 3.00
C GLU A 28 -8.45 18.08 1.55
N LYS A 29 -7.53 19.03 1.31
CA LYS A 29 -7.04 19.33 -0.04
C LYS A 29 -6.31 18.12 -0.64
N PHE A 30 -5.45 17.45 0.14
CA PHE A 30 -4.79 16.21 -0.27
C PHE A 30 -5.81 15.11 -0.62
N ALA A 31 -6.82 14.90 0.23
CA ALA A 31 -7.87 13.90 0.01
C ALA A 31 -8.65 14.13 -1.30
N ALA A 32 -9.01 15.39 -1.57
CA ALA A 32 -9.71 15.76 -2.80
C ALA A 32 -8.84 15.51 -4.05
N ARG A 33 -7.55 15.84 -3.98
CA ARG A 33 -6.60 15.56 -5.08
C ARG A 33 -6.38 14.09 -5.32
N LEU A 34 -6.13 13.33 -4.25
CA LEU A 34 -5.95 11.88 -4.36
C LEU A 34 -7.19 11.22 -4.96
N THR A 35 -8.39 11.57 -4.50
CA THR A 35 -9.65 11.08 -5.08
C THR A 35 -9.70 11.26 -6.60
N THR A 36 -9.38 12.48 -7.07
CA THR A 36 -9.39 12.81 -8.51
C THR A 36 -8.38 11.97 -9.29
N ILE A 37 -7.15 11.86 -8.76
CA ILE A 37 -6.06 11.09 -9.38
C ILE A 37 -6.45 9.61 -9.50
N LEU A 38 -7.03 9.03 -8.44
CA LEU A 38 -7.45 7.62 -8.44
C LEU A 38 -8.58 7.36 -9.45
N PHE A 39 -9.58 8.25 -9.54
CA PHE A 39 -10.63 8.14 -10.56
C PHE A 39 -10.05 8.14 -11.97
N GLU A 40 -9.19 9.10 -12.28
CA GLU A 40 -8.58 9.22 -13.60
C GLU A 40 -7.68 8.03 -13.93
N LYS A 41 -6.92 7.53 -12.95
CA LYS A 41 -6.09 6.33 -13.09
C LYS A 41 -6.97 5.11 -13.39
N TYR A 42 -8.05 4.90 -12.65
CA TYR A 42 -8.80 3.64 -12.67
C TYR A 42 -9.86 3.52 -13.77
N LYS A 43 -10.28 4.63 -14.39
CA LYS A 43 -11.44 4.67 -15.31
C LYS A 43 -11.48 3.61 -16.43
N ASN A 44 -10.32 3.20 -16.95
CA ASN A 44 -10.22 2.19 -18.03
C ASN A 44 -9.67 0.83 -17.54
N HIS A 45 -9.46 0.68 -16.24
CA HIS A 45 -8.86 -0.50 -15.61
C HIS A 45 -9.73 -0.96 -14.45
N TRP A 46 -11.06 -0.97 -14.61
CA TRP A 46 -12.01 -1.40 -13.58
C TRP A 46 -12.96 -2.44 -14.17
N TYR A 47 -12.88 -3.67 -13.68
CA TYR A 47 -13.57 -4.82 -14.28
C TYR A 47 -14.40 -5.54 -13.21
N LEU A 48 -15.73 -5.32 -13.21
CA LEU A 48 -16.62 -5.92 -12.21
C LEU A 48 -16.62 -7.45 -12.30
N ASP A 49 -16.61 -8.00 -13.51
CA ASP A 49 -16.67 -9.47 -13.73
C ASP A 49 -15.37 -10.17 -13.35
N ASN A 50 -14.26 -9.44 -13.24
CA ASN A 50 -12.97 -9.98 -12.84
C ASN A 50 -12.19 -8.94 -12.00
N PRO A 51 -12.51 -8.82 -10.70
CA PRO A 51 -11.95 -7.78 -9.83
C PRO A 51 -10.42 -7.76 -9.78
N THR A 52 -9.76 -8.92 -9.88
CA THR A 52 -8.29 -9.02 -9.85
C THR A 52 -7.63 -8.55 -11.15
N ARG A 53 -8.37 -8.49 -12.26
CA ARG A 53 -7.85 -7.93 -13.51
C ARG A 53 -7.49 -6.46 -13.30
N GLY A 54 -6.25 -6.11 -13.62
CA GLY A 54 -5.74 -4.74 -13.44
C GLY A 54 -5.40 -4.36 -11.99
N GLN A 55 -5.45 -5.30 -11.04
CA GLN A 55 -5.09 -5.07 -9.63
C GLN A 55 -3.71 -4.41 -9.47
N ALA A 56 -2.68 -4.95 -10.11
CA ALA A 56 -1.32 -4.41 -10.02
C ALA A 56 -1.22 -2.97 -10.55
N PHE A 57 -2.06 -2.60 -11.53
CA PHE A 57 -2.11 -1.25 -12.08
C PHE A 57 -2.81 -0.26 -11.13
N ARG A 58 -3.78 -0.72 -10.34
CA ARG A 58 -4.52 0.08 -9.35
C ARG A 58 -3.86 0.08 -7.97
N CYS A 59 -2.85 -0.76 -7.75
CA CYS A 59 -2.16 -0.87 -6.48
C CYS A 59 -1.48 0.45 -6.09
N ILE A 60 -1.63 0.86 -4.83
CA ILE A 60 -0.83 1.94 -4.22
C ILE A 60 0.24 1.27 -3.36
N ARG A 61 1.52 1.54 -3.60
CA ARG A 61 2.62 0.83 -2.93
C ARG A 61 3.72 1.76 -2.45
N ILE A 62 4.07 1.57 -1.18
CA ILE A 62 5.26 2.13 -0.53
C ILE A 62 6.10 0.95 -0.05
N ASN A 63 7.39 0.92 -0.39
CA ASN A 63 8.35 -0.03 0.16
C ASN A 63 9.78 0.53 0.14
N LYS A 64 10.78 -0.29 0.49
CA LYS A 64 12.20 0.12 0.50
C LYS A 64 12.73 0.58 -0.85
N GLN A 65 12.23 0.02 -1.96
CA GLN A 65 12.67 0.37 -3.32
C GLN A 65 11.92 1.60 -3.87
N GLN A 66 10.67 1.77 -3.46
CA GLN A 66 9.78 2.85 -3.85
C GLN A 66 9.19 3.46 -2.58
N ALA A 67 9.96 4.36 -1.97
CA ALA A 67 9.57 5.02 -0.71
C ALA A 67 8.40 6.00 -0.89
N ARG A 68 8.07 6.35 -2.13
CA ARG A 68 6.96 7.24 -2.48
C ARG A 68 6.18 6.63 -3.63
N ASP A 69 4.89 6.39 -3.39
CA ASP A 69 3.99 6.01 -4.48
C ASP A 69 3.74 7.21 -5.40
N PRO A 70 3.84 7.08 -6.73
CA PRO A 70 3.65 8.20 -7.65
C PRO A 70 2.30 8.89 -7.53
N LEU A 71 1.22 8.17 -7.22
CA LEU A 71 -0.12 8.77 -7.08
C LEU A 71 -0.21 9.60 -5.80
N LEU A 72 0.39 9.11 -4.72
CA LEU A 72 0.49 9.83 -3.45
C LEU A 72 1.41 11.06 -3.57
N GLU A 73 2.54 10.93 -4.26
CA GLU A 73 3.46 12.04 -4.51
C GLU A 73 2.82 13.11 -5.38
N GLN A 74 2.10 12.73 -6.43
CA GLN A 74 1.31 13.67 -7.23
C GLN A 74 0.26 14.39 -6.39
N ALA A 75 -0.50 13.68 -5.56
CA ALA A 75 -1.50 14.29 -4.69
C ALA A 75 -0.86 15.27 -3.68
N CYS A 76 0.34 14.95 -3.16
CA CYS A 76 1.12 15.84 -2.31
C CYS A 76 1.52 17.13 -3.03
N VAL A 77 2.10 17.03 -4.22
CA VAL A 77 2.52 18.19 -5.04
C VAL A 77 1.33 19.09 -5.36
N GLU A 78 0.23 18.53 -5.84
CA GLU A 78 -0.97 19.30 -6.22
C GLU A 78 -1.72 19.91 -5.00
N SER A 79 -1.44 19.42 -3.80
CA SER A 79 -2.05 19.91 -2.56
C SER A 79 -1.14 20.82 -1.72
N ASP A 80 0.13 21.03 -2.10
CA ASP A 80 1.14 21.70 -1.26
C ASP A 80 1.33 20.99 0.10
N VAL A 81 1.51 19.67 0.04
CA VAL A 81 1.77 18.82 1.20
C VAL A 81 3.12 18.14 1.03
N ASP A 82 3.99 18.28 2.02
CA ASP A 82 5.23 17.50 2.10
C ASP A 82 4.88 16.03 2.35
N PHE A 83 5.30 15.15 1.44
CA PHE A 83 5.09 13.71 1.53
C PHE A 83 5.57 13.12 2.86
N ASN A 84 6.70 13.62 3.39
CA ASN A 84 7.28 13.12 4.63
C ASN A 84 6.40 13.44 5.85
N LYS A 85 5.51 14.44 5.75
CA LYS A 85 4.54 14.80 6.78
C LYS A 85 3.26 13.96 6.74
N LEU A 86 3.07 13.13 5.71
CA LEU A 86 1.97 12.17 5.69
C LEU A 86 2.14 11.09 6.77
N GLY A 87 3.39 10.77 7.13
CA GLY A 87 3.76 9.73 8.10
C GLY A 87 3.13 8.36 7.81
N LEU A 88 3.05 8.00 6.52
CA LEU A 88 2.61 6.67 6.11
C LEU A 88 3.65 5.60 6.49
N PRO A 89 3.24 4.34 6.69
CA PRO A 89 4.17 3.25 6.96
C PRO A 89 5.21 3.06 5.85
N LYS A 90 6.44 2.70 6.25
CA LYS A 90 7.58 2.50 5.31
C LYS A 90 7.35 1.37 4.30
N GLU A 91 6.53 0.40 4.66
CA GLU A 91 6.11 -0.71 3.80
C GLU A 91 4.60 -0.87 3.90
N MET A 92 3.88 -0.46 2.85
CA MET A 92 2.43 -0.54 2.75
C MET A 92 2.04 -0.88 1.31
N THR A 93 1.12 -1.83 1.14
CA THR A 93 0.50 -2.15 -0.16
C THR A 93 -1.01 -2.07 -0.01
N LEU A 94 -1.67 -1.24 -0.81
CA LEU A 94 -3.13 -1.14 -0.87
C LEU A 94 -3.61 -1.66 -2.22
N TRP A 95 -4.59 -2.56 -2.17
CA TRP A 95 -5.32 -3.02 -3.34
C TRP A 95 -6.71 -2.41 -3.33
N VAL A 96 -7.03 -1.68 -4.41
CA VAL A 96 -8.31 -1.01 -4.60
C VAL A 96 -9.01 -1.71 -5.76
N ASP A 97 -9.78 -2.73 -5.43
CA ASP A 97 -10.39 -3.64 -6.39
C ASP A 97 -11.91 -3.52 -6.32
N PRO A 98 -12.65 -3.86 -7.40
CA PRO A 98 -14.10 -3.96 -7.32
C PRO A 98 -14.53 -4.79 -6.12
N PHE A 99 -15.46 -4.25 -5.32
CA PHE A 99 -16.06 -4.90 -4.15
C PHE A 99 -15.15 -5.06 -2.92
N GLU A 100 -13.85 -4.74 -2.99
CA GLU A 100 -12.96 -4.89 -1.84
C GLU A 100 -11.80 -3.89 -1.85
N VAL A 101 -11.53 -3.30 -0.69
CA VAL A 101 -10.26 -2.63 -0.41
C VAL A 101 -9.52 -3.44 0.64
N SER A 102 -8.26 -3.79 0.35
CA SER A 102 -7.40 -4.54 1.26
C SER A 102 -6.02 -3.89 1.38
N CYS A 103 -5.34 -4.19 2.48
CA CYS A 103 -4.05 -3.63 2.83
C CYS A 103 -3.09 -4.71 3.32
N ARG A 104 -1.80 -4.47 3.11
CA ARG A 104 -0.72 -5.20 3.78
C ARG A 104 0.31 -4.19 4.28
N TYR A 105 0.69 -4.32 5.55
CA TYR A 105 1.81 -3.61 6.15
C TYR A 105 3.00 -4.53 6.28
N GLY A 106 4.18 -4.12 5.79
CA GLY A 106 5.35 -4.99 5.73
C GLY A 106 5.28 -6.04 4.62
N GLU A 107 6.35 -6.23 3.86
CA GLU A 107 6.32 -7.11 2.68
C GLU A 107 6.11 -8.60 3.03
N LYS A 108 6.41 -9.01 4.27
CA LYS A 108 6.30 -10.40 4.76
C LYS A 108 4.99 -10.72 5.46
N ASN A 109 4.17 -9.73 5.77
CA ASN A 109 2.94 -9.95 6.53
C ASN A 109 1.80 -10.41 5.62
N GLN A 110 0.76 -10.99 6.22
CA GLN A 110 -0.44 -11.35 5.49
C GLN A 110 -1.30 -10.10 5.20
N PRO A 111 -1.88 -9.98 4.00
CA PRO A 111 -2.84 -8.93 3.71
C PRO A 111 -4.11 -9.11 4.56
N PHE A 112 -4.82 -8.01 4.78
CA PHE A 112 -6.10 -8.00 5.47
C PHE A 112 -7.08 -7.08 4.75
N THR A 113 -8.35 -7.41 4.83
CA THR A 113 -9.43 -6.62 4.25
C THR A 113 -9.69 -5.38 5.11
N ILE A 114 -9.72 -4.21 4.48
CA ILE A 114 -10.17 -2.96 5.13
C ILE A 114 -11.69 -2.90 5.08
N VAL A 115 -12.28 -3.15 3.92
CA VAL A 115 -13.73 -3.13 3.71
C VAL A 115 -14.11 -3.98 2.50
N ARG A 116 -15.29 -4.61 2.59
CA ARG A 116 -15.98 -5.25 1.48
C ARG A 116 -17.29 -4.52 1.20
N PHE A 117 -17.64 -4.49 -0.07
CA PHE A 117 -18.87 -3.89 -0.57
C PHE A 117 -19.72 -5.00 -1.18
N ASP A 118 -20.82 -5.32 -0.52
CA ASP A 118 -21.79 -6.35 -0.91
C ASP A 118 -23.01 -5.78 -1.65
N GLY A 119 -22.96 -4.50 -2.03
CA GLY A 119 -24.04 -3.80 -2.73
C GLY A 119 -25.06 -3.13 -1.81
N GLY A 120 -24.89 -3.22 -0.48
CA GLY A 120 -25.67 -2.48 0.51
C GLY A 120 -24.92 -1.29 1.11
N GLU A 121 -25.65 -0.41 1.81
CA GLU A 121 -25.02 0.59 2.68
C GLU A 121 -24.30 -0.12 3.84
N ASN A 122 -23.04 0.23 4.08
CA ASN A 122 -22.26 -0.33 5.19
C ASN A 122 -22.10 0.72 6.31
N PRO A 123 -23.00 0.75 7.31
CA PRO A 123 -22.94 1.73 8.40
C PRO A 123 -21.70 1.54 9.30
N GLU A 124 -21.05 0.38 9.26
CA GLU A 124 -19.87 0.05 10.07
C GLU A 124 -18.55 0.47 9.41
N LEU A 125 -18.60 0.99 8.18
CA LEU A 125 -17.43 1.37 7.39
C LEU A 125 -16.42 2.28 8.14
N PRO A 126 -16.83 3.32 8.89
CA PRO A 126 -15.89 4.13 9.67
C PRO A 126 -15.17 3.35 10.79
N GLN A 127 -15.84 2.36 11.38
CA GLN A 127 -15.31 1.54 12.48
C GLN A 127 -14.30 0.52 11.93
N LEU A 128 -14.66 -0.17 10.84
CA LEU A 128 -13.76 -1.09 10.12
C LEU A 128 -12.47 -0.40 9.69
N ILE A 129 -12.59 0.81 9.13
CA ILE A 129 -11.42 1.60 8.71
C ILE A 129 -10.58 2.04 9.92
N SER A 130 -11.20 2.38 11.05
CA SER A 130 -10.46 2.74 12.26
C SER A 130 -9.69 1.53 12.82
N PHE A 131 -10.30 0.35 12.86
CA PHE A 131 -9.62 -0.89 13.24
C PHE A 131 -8.44 -1.23 12.31
N ALA A 132 -8.63 -1.07 11.01
CA ALA A 132 -7.58 -1.27 10.01
C ALA A 132 -6.38 -0.31 10.20
N VAL A 133 -6.65 0.93 10.63
CA VAL A 133 -5.64 1.94 10.96
C VAL A 133 -4.91 1.61 12.26
N GLU A 134 -5.60 1.05 13.25
CA GLU A 134 -4.95 0.59 14.49
C GLU A 134 -4.01 -0.57 14.25
N ARG A 135 -4.45 -1.56 13.45
CA ARG A 135 -3.61 -2.68 13.01
C ARG A 135 -2.34 -2.19 12.32
N ALA A 136 -2.45 -1.17 11.47
CA ALA A 136 -1.31 -0.51 10.83
C ALA A 136 -0.24 -0.02 11.80
N ALA A 137 -0.69 0.58 12.90
CA ALA A 137 0.18 1.23 13.85
C ALA A 137 0.90 0.21 14.75
N LEU A 138 0.26 -0.93 15.04
CA LEU A 138 0.88 -1.99 15.84
C LEU A 138 2.09 -2.60 15.13
N ASP A 139 1.99 -2.84 13.82
CA ASP A 139 3.08 -3.41 13.02
C ASP A 139 4.29 -2.46 12.88
N CYS A 140 4.10 -1.15 13.10
CA CYS A 140 5.19 -0.18 13.17
C CYS A 140 6.01 -0.26 14.47
N HIS A 141 5.47 -0.86 15.55
CA HIS A 141 6.14 -0.99 16.85
C HIS A 141 6.74 -2.38 17.10
N SER A 142 6.35 -3.39 16.32
CA SER A 142 6.92 -4.75 16.41
C SER A 142 8.25 -4.93 15.69
N GLY A 143 8.82 -3.86 15.11
CA GLY A 143 10.13 -3.86 14.45
C GLY A 143 11.34 -4.01 15.38
N THR A 144 11.14 -4.25 16.66
CA THR A 144 12.18 -4.67 17.61
C THR A 144 11.93 -6.12 18.04
N SER A 145 12.45 -7.08 17.27
CA SER A 145 12.67 -8.44 17.77
C SER A 145 13.85 -9.07 17.03
N SER A 146 15.03 -8.78 17.56
CA SER A 146 16.25 -9.60 17.62
C SER A 146 16.75 -10.25 16.32
N ASP A 147 17.64 -9.54 15.62
CA ASP A 147 18.69 -10.16 14.81
C ASP A 147 19.67 -10.87 15.75
N GLU A 148 19.57 -12.19 15.92
CA GLU A 148 20.67 -13.04 16.38
C GLU A 148 20.52 -14.43 15.75
N GLU A 149 20.99 -14.59 14.50
CA GLU A 149 21.60 -15.85 14.11
C GLU A 149 22.81 -15.57 13.21
N SER A 150 23.96 -15.42 13.86
CA SER A 150 25.26 -15.67 13.25
C SER A 150 25.28 -17.12 12.76
N SER A 151 25.03 -17.32 11.46
CA SER A 151 25.53 -18.51 10.77
C SER A 151 26.57 -18.07 9.76
N SER A 152 27.83 -18.18 10.16
CA SER A 152 28.96 -18.25 9.24
C SER A 152 28.78 -19.47 8.34
N ARG A 153 28.05 -19.30 7.24
CA ARG A 153 28.03 -20.28 6.14
C ARG A 153 29.14 -19.87 5.18
N GLU A 154 30.25 -20.60 5.24
CA GLU A 154 31.29 -20.55 4.22
C GLU A 154 30.66 -20.67 2.82
N PRO A 155 31.15 -19.92 1.81
CA PRO A 155 30.67 -20.06 0.46
C PRO A 155 31.03 -21.45 -0.07
N LYS A 156 30.03 -22.33 -0.20
CA LYS A 156 30.19 -23.58 -0.94
C LYS A 156 30.45 -23.24 -2.41
N ALA A 157 31.62 -23.67 -2.90
CA ALA A 157 32.03 -23.52 -4.28
C ALA A 157 30.98 -24.11 -5.24
N ILE A 158 30.74 -23.40 -6.34
CA ILE A 158 29.86 -23.83 -7.42
C ILE A 158 30.47 -25.09 -8.04
N PRO A 159 29.71 -26.20 -8.19
CA PRO A 159 30.23 -27.39 -8.86
C PRO A 159 30.50 -27.08 -10.33
N THR A 160 31.72 -27.33 -10.78
CA THR A 160 32.14 -27.16 -12.16
C THR A 160 31.45 -28.20 -13.04
N VAL A 161 30.53 -27.76 -13.90
CA VAL A 161 29.95 -28.63 -14.92
C VAL A 161 30.95 -28.74 -16.07
N SER A 162 31.56 -29.92 -16.20
CA SER A 162 32.41 -30.24 -17.35
C SER A 162 31.52 -30.67 -18.51
N ASN A 163 31.40 -29.83 -19.53
CA ASN A 163 30.73 -30.20 -20.78
C ASN A 163 31.78 -30.73 -21.77
N PRO A 164 31.79 -32.03 -22.10
CA PRO A 164 32.79 -32.61 -23.01
C PRO A 164 32.67 -32.13 -24.47
N ASN A 165 31.64 -31.33 -24.81
CA ASN A 165 31.41 -30.79 -26.14
C ASN A 165 31.64 -29.27 -26.26
N SER A 166 32.37 -28.64 -25.32
CA SER A 166 32.70 -27.21 -25.45
C SER A 166 33.77 -26.98 -26.53
N VAL A 167 33.43 -26.24 -27.58
CA VAL A 167 34.31 -25.92 -28.73
C VAL A 167 35.09 -24.61 -28.53
N TYR A 168 35.00 -24.00 -27.34
CA TYR A 168 35.79 -22.84 -26.97
C TYR A 168 36.85 -23.26 -25.95
N GLN A 169 38.12 -23.19 -26.38
CA GLN A 169 39.31 -23.27 -25.51
C GLN A 169 39.69 -21.88 -25.01
#